data_AF-G9K956-F1
#
_entry.id   AF-G9K956-F1
#
_cell.length_a   1.000
_cell.length_b   1.000
_cell.length_c   1.000
_cell.angle_alpha   90.00
_cell.angle_beta   90.00
_cell.angle_gamma   90.00
#
_symmetry.space_group_name_H-M   'P 1'
#
loop_
_entity.id
_entity.type
_entity.pdbx_description
1 polymer ?
#
loop_
_entity_poly.entity_id
_entity_poly.type
_entity_poly.pdbx_seq_one_letter_code
_entity_poly.pdbx_strand_id
1 'polypeptide(L)'
;SPNKDAIEMATRVEQSYQKVMALWHQLHVNTKSLISWNYLRKDLDLVKTWNLEKLRSSAPGECHQVMKTLQAHYEDFLQDSRDSLVFSVSDRLRLEEEVEACEACKTHFQHLMKSIENEDKEETVAKMYISELKNIRLRLEECEQRLVKRIQSPASSRTDKDARQDNALRIAEQERTQEDLQQLRSEFDVVSTKCNSFLHQSPSGSSVPSLRSELNLLVEKIDHVYGLSTVYLNKLKTIDVIVRSIQDAELLVKGYEIKLSQEEAVPADLSALES
;
A
#
# COMPACT_ATOMS: atom_id res chain seq x y z
N SER A 1 -29.29 97.51 -3.51
CA SER A 1 -29.71 96.11 -3.70
C SER A 1 -28.64 95.37 -4.48
N PRO A 2 -28.29 94.13 -4.13
CA PRO A 2 -27.33 93.34 -4.91
C PRO A 2 -27.85 93.15 -6.36
N ASN A 3 -26.93 93.15 -7.32
CA ASN A 3 -27.23 93.05 -8.75
C ASN A 3 -27.77 91.65 -9.08
N LYS A 4 -29.06 91.56 -9.45
CA LYS A 4 -29.75 90.28 -9.72
C LYS A 4 -29.11 89.50 -10.87
N ASP A 5 -28.70 90.19 -11.93
CA ASP A 5 -28.09 89.56 -13.12
C ASP A 5 -26.75 88.90 -12.78
N ALA A 6 -25.98 89.54 -11.88
CA ALA A 6 -24.72 88.99 -11.39
C ALA A 6 -24.94 87.73 -10.52
N ILE A 7 -26.01 87.72 -9.70
CA ILE A 7 -26.39 86.55 -8.89
C ILE A 7 -26.82 85.40 -9.81
N GLU A 8 -27.69 85.65 -10.79
CA GLU A 8 -28.14 84.61 -11.74
C GLU A 8 -26.99 84.05 -12.58
N MET A 9 -26.04 84.90 -12.97
CA MET A 9 -24.84 84.47 -13.68
C MET A 9 -23.94 83.61 -12.79
N ALA A 10 -23.71 84.01 -11.53
CA ALA A 10 -22.95 83.22 -10.57
C ALA A 10 -23.61 81.85 -10.31
N THR A 11 -24.94 81.80 -10.16
CA THR A 11 -25.69 80.55 -9.99
C THR A 11 -25.56 79.64 -11.22
N ARG A 12 -25.62 80.18 -12.43
CA ARG A 12 -25.41 79.40 -13.67
C ARG A 12 -23.99 78.83 -13.79
N VAL A 13 -22.98 79.62 -13.40
CA VAL A 13 -21.59 79.18 -13.38
C VAL A 13 -21.41 78.06 -12.37
N GLU A 14 -21.95 78.22 -11.16
CA GLU A 14 -21.93 77.18 -10.12
C GLU A 14 -22.61 75.89 -10.60
N GLN A 15 -23.80 75.97 -11.19
CA GLN A 15 -24.48 74.80 -11.75
C GLN A 15 -23.68 74.11 -12.86
N SER A 16 -22.99 74.89 -13.70
CA SER A 16 -22.15 74.35 -14.78
C SER A 16 -20.91 73.64 -14.21
N TYR A 17 -20.30 74.21 -13.18
CA TYR A 17 -19.20 73.60 -12.46
C TYR A 17 -19.61 72.26 -11.79
N GLN A 18 -20.73 72.25 -11.06
CA GLN A 18 -21.25 71.03 -10.44
C GLN A 18 -21.54 69.92 -11.47
N LYS A 19 -22.07 70.27 -12.64
CA LYS A 19 -22.26 69.31 -13.74
C LYS A 19 -20.95 68.73 -14.25
N VAL A 20 -19.92 69.55 -14.45
CA VAL A 20 -18.60 69.09 -14.88
C VAL A 20 -17.98 68.19 -13.82
N MET A 21 -18.10 68.53 -12.54
CA MET A 21 -17.61 67.70 -11.44
C MET A 21 -18.32 66.35 -11.38
N ALA A 22 -19.64 66.31 -11.58
CA ALA A 22 -20.40 65.07 -11.64
C ALA A 22 -19.97 64.18 -12.82
N LEU A 23 -19.79 64.77 -14.01
CA LEU A 23 -19.29 64.05 -15.20
C LEU A 23 -17.87 63.52 -14.99
N TRP A 24 -16.98 64.31 -14.39
CA TRP A 24 -15.61 63.89 -14.09
C TRP A 24 -15.60 62.74 -13.08
N HIS A 25 -16.39 62.84 -12.02
CA HIS A 25 -16.54 61.77 -11.03
C HIS A 25 -17.03 60.48 -11.70
N GLN A 26 -18.06 60.57 -12.54
CA GLN A 26 -18.59 59.41 -13.26
C GLN A 26 -17.54 58.78 -14.21
N LEU A 27 -16.80 59.60 -14.95
CA LEU A 27 -15.73 59.12 -15.82
C LEU A 27 -14.64 58.41 -15.01
N HIS A 28 -14.26 58.97 -13.87
CA HIS A 28 -13.28 58.37 -12.97
C HIS A 28 -13.74 57.00 -12.46
N VAL A 29 -14.97 56.91 -11.93
CA VAL A 29 -15.56 55.65 -11.45
C VAL A 29 -15.62 54.61 -12.58
N ASN A 30 -16.11 55.01 -13.77
CA ASN A 30 -16.17 54.14 -14.94
C ASN A 30 -14.77 53.62 -15.32
N THR A 31 -13.77 54.49 -15.37
CA THR A 31 -12.38 54.12 -15.71
C THR A 31 -11.81 53.15 -14.69
N LYS A 32 -12.03 53.39 -13.39
CA LYS A 32 -11.55 52.52 -12.32
C LYS A 32 -12.16 51.12 -12.43
N SER A 33 -13.48 51.04 -12.65
CA SER A 33 -14.20 49.77 -12.83
C SER A 33 -13.73 48.98 -14.07
N LEU A 34 -13.38 49.67 -15.17
CA LEU A 34 -12.85 49.03 -16.36
C LEU A 34 -11.44 48.46 -16.13
N ILE A 35 -10.61 49.14 -15.34
CA ILE A 35 -9.26 48.68 -15.02
C ILE A 35 -9.32 47.41 -14.17
N SER A 36 -10.09 47.42 -13.07
CA SER A 36 -10.25 46.24 -12.22
C SER A 36 -10.87 45.06 -12.96
N TRP A 37 -11.86 45.31 -13.84
CA TRP A 37 -12.39 44.29 -14.74
C TRP A 37 -11.35 43.66 -15.67
N ASN A 38 -10.45 44.47 -16.24
CA ASN A 38 -9.39 43.94 -17.12
C ASN A 38 -8.42 43.03 -16.36
N TYR A 39 -8.06 43.38 -15.12
CA TYR A 39 -7.23 42.53 -14.27
C TYR A 39 -7.93 41.22 -13.93
N LEU A 40 -9.18 41.28 -13.50
CA LEU A 40 -10.01 40.10 -13.25
C LEU A 40 -10.10 39.19 -14.48
N ARG A 41 -10.34 39.78 -15.66
CA ARG A 41 -10.47 39.02 -16.91
C ARG A 41 -9.19 38.30 -17.28
N LYS A 42 -8.04 38.97 -17.13
CA LYS A 42 -6.72 38.37 -17.38
C LYS A 42 -6.49 37.14 -16.50
N ASP A 43 -6.87 37.19 -15.24
CA ASP A 43 -6.73 36.06 -14.32
C ASP A 43 -7.71 34.93 -14.64
N LEU A 44 -8.97 35.26 -14.98
CA LEU A 44 -9.95 34.28 -15.44
C LEU A 44 -9.45 33.54 -16.70
N ASP A 45 -8.92 34.27 -17.67
CA ASP A 45 -8.38 33.66 -18.89
C ASP A 45 -7.15 32.79 -18.58
N LEU A 46 -6.30 33.19 -17.63
CA LEU A 46 -5.19 32.35 -17.15
C LEU A 46 -5.68 31.04 -16.54
N VAL A 47 -6.68 31.10 -15.63
CA VAL A 47 -7.24 29.90 -14.98
C VAL A 47 -7.94 29.01 -16.00
N LYS A 48 -8.62 29.57 -17.01
CA LYS A 48 -9.23 28.79 -18.11
C LYS A 48 -8.21 28.00 -18.94
N THR A 49 -6.93 28.40 -18.94
CA THR A 49 -5.85 27.60 -19.59
C THR A 49 -5.36 26.43 -18.74
N TRP A 50 -5.85 26.25 -17.52
CA TRP A 50 -5.38 25.17 -16.66
C TRP A 50 -5.91 23.81 -17.14
N ASN A 51 -4.99 22.87 -17.26
CA ASN A 51 -5.27 21.47 -17.56
C ASN A 51 -4.47 20.57 -16.59
N LEU A 52 -4.75 19.26 -16.63
CA LEU A 52 -4.14 18.28 -15.72
C LEU A 52 -2.61 18.29 -15.76
N GLU A 53 -2.01 18.42 -16.95
CA GLU A 53 -0.56 18.42 -17.12
C GLU A 53 0.07 19.68 -16.52
N LYS A 54 -0.51 20.85 -16.82
CA LYS A 54 -0.05 22.13 -16.29
C LYS A 54 -0.13 22.15 -14.77
N LEU A 55 -1.24 21.70 -14.19
CA LEU A 55 -1.44 21.63 -12.74
C LEU A 55 -0.53 20.61 -12.05
N ARG A 56 -0.21 19.49 -12.70
CA ARG A 56 0.77 18.51 -12.20
C ARG A 56 2.19 19.08 -12.18
N SER A 57 2.54 19.89 -13.18
CA SER A 57 3.87 20.51 -13.30
C SER A 57 4.05 21.77 -12.45
N SER A 58 2.96 22.49 -12.16
CA SER A 58 2.97 23.69 -11.32
C SER A 58 3.11 23.34 -9.85
N ALA A 59 3.90 24.13 -9.11
CA ALA A 59 3.98 23.94 -7.67
C ALA A 59 2.61 24.23 -7.02
N PRO A 60 2.17 23.46 -6.00
CA PRO A 60 0.90 23.70 -5.32
C PRO A 60 0.72 25.15 -4.81
N GLY A 61 1.84 25.81 -4.46
CA GLY A 61 1.86 27.22 -4.04
C GLY A 61 1.56 28.23 -5.15
N GLU A 62 1.92 27.94 -6.40
CA GLU A 62 1.68 28.84 -7.55
C GLU A 62 0.19 28.89 -7.91
N CYS A 63 -0.45 27.72 -8.00
CA CYS A 63 -1.89 27.61 -8.23
C CYS A 63 -2.70 28.30 -7.12
N HIS A 64 -2.28 28.14 -5.86
CA HIS A 64 -2.91 28.83 -4.75
C HIS A 64 -2.76 30.36 -4.87
N GLN A 65 -1.58 30.84 -5.26
CA GLN A 65 -1.32 32.27 -5.40
C GLN A 65 -2.12 32.91 -6.55
N VAL A 66 -2.23 32.26 -7.71
CA VAL A 66 -3.05 32.77 -8.83
C VAL A 66 -4.51 32.95 -8.41
N MET A 67 -5.06 31.99 -7.68
CA MET A 67 -6.46 32.06 -7.22
C MET A 67 -6.66 33.12 -6.15
N LYS A 68 -5.67 33.33 -5.27
CA LYS A 68 -5.70 34.42 -4.30
C LYS A 68 -5.69 35.79 -4.99
N THR A 69 -4.90 35.93 -6.06
CA THR A 69 -4.87 37.15 -6.87
C THR A 69 -6.18 37.36 -7.63
N LEU A 70 -6.75 36.31 -8.24
CA LEU A 70 -8.07 36.34 -8.88
C LEU A 70 -9.15 36.85 -7.91
N GLN A 71 -9.17 36.30 -6.69
CA GLN A 71 -10.14 36.69 -5.66
C GLN A 71 -9.98 38.17 -5.25
N ALA A 72 -8.74 38.65 -5.09
CA ALA A 72 -8.48 40.05 -4.78
C ALA A 72 -8.96 40.98 -5.92
N HIS A 73 -8.67 40.64 -7.18
CA HIS A 73 -9.17 41.42 -8.32
C HIS A 73 -10.69 41.35 -8.47
N TYR A 74 -11.33 40.25 -8.08
CA TYR A 74 -12.79 40.15 -8.03
C TYR A 74 -13.37 41.10 -6.98
N GLU A 75 -12.80 41.15 -5.77
CA GLU A 75 -13.21 42.08 -4.72
C GLU A 75 -13.01 43.55 -5.12
N ASP A 76 -11.87 43.89 -5.74
CA ASP A 76 -11.60 45.23 -6.29
C ASP A 76 -12.64 45.61 -7.35
N PHE A 77 -12.97 44.70 -8.26
CA PHE A 77 -14.02 44.92 -9.26
C PHE A 77 -15.40 45.12 -8.63
N LEU A 78 -15.77 44.33 -7.63
CA LEU A 78 -17.03 44.48 -6.90
C LEU A 78 -17.13 45.81 -6.17
N GLN A 79 -16.01 46.38 -5.71
CA GLN A 79 -15.97 47.70 -5.09
C GLN A 79 -16.09 48.81 -6.15
N ASP A 80 -15.28 48.73 -7.20
CA ASP A 80 -15.15 49.79 -8.20
C ASP A 80 -16.34 49.87 -9.17
N SER A 81 -17.04 48.76 -9.37
CA SER A 81 -18.20 48.71 -10.25
C SER A 81 -19.50 49.21 -9.62
N ARG A 82 -19.59 49.36 -8.28
CA ARG A 82 -20.85 49.70 -7.57
C ARG A 82 -21.61 50.86 -8.20
N ASP A 83 -20.91 51.99 -8.38
CA ASP A 83 -21.45 53.24 -8.91
C ASP A 83 -21.11 53.46 -10.40
N SER A 84 -20.55 52.44 -11.06
CA SER A 84 -20.20 52.47 -12.47
C SER A 84 -21.43 52.26 -13.35
N LEU A 85 -21.57 53.08 -14.39
CA LEU A 85 -22.62 52.95 -15.41
C LEU A 85 -22.22 52.00 -16.56
N VAL A 86 -20.99 51.50 -16.56
CA VAL A 86 -20.44 50.65 -17.64
C VAL A 86 -20.90 49.20 -17.50
N PHE A 87 -21.14 48.74 -16.27
CA PHE A 87 -21.47 47.35 -15.98
C PHE A 87 -22.88 47.22 -15.43
N SER A 88 -23.72 46.46 -16.14
CA SER A 88 -25.07 46.12 -15.67
C SER A 88 -25.02 45.12 -14.51
N VAL A 89 -26.15 44.95 -13.81
CA VAL A 89 -26.29 43.90 -12.78
C VAL A 89 -26.06 42.52 -13.37
N SER A 90 -26.55 42.27 -14.60
CA SER A 90 -26.38 40.99 -15.30
C SER A 90 -24.91 40.69 -15.62
N ASP A 91 -24.11 41.71 -15.97
CA ASP A 91 -22.67 41.51 -16.23
C ASP A 91 -21.92 41.08 -14.97
N ARG A 92 -22.30 41.63 -13.81
CA ARG A 92 -21.70 41.31 -12.51
C ARG A 92 -22.06 39.88 -12.07
N LEU A 93 -23.33 39.49 -12.22
CA LEU A 93 -23.78 38.12 -11.94
C LEU A 93 -23.05 37.08 -12.81
N ARG A 94 -22.89 37.35 -14.12
CA ARG A 94 -22.14 36.43 -14.99
C ARG A 94 -20.67 36.29 -14.57
N LEU A 95 -20.04 37.38 -14.12
CA LEU A 95 -18.66 37.34 -13.64
C LEU A 95 -18.54 36.55 -12.33
N GLU A 96 -19.51 36.71 -11.43
CA GLU A 96 -19.62 35.91 -10.20
C GLU A 96 -19.70 34.41 -10.53
N GLU A 97 -20.59 34.02 -11.45
CA GLU A 97 -20.70 32.63 -11.94
C GLU A 97 -19.39 32.12 -12.56
N GLU A 98 -18.69 32.95 -13.34
CA GLU A 98 -17.38 32.58 -13.93
C GLU A 98 -16.31 32.35 -12.85
N VAL A 99 -16.27 33.20 -11.81
CA VAL A 99 -15.33 33.07 -10.69
C VAL A 99 -15.63 31.82 -9.88
N GLU A 100 -16.90 31.59 -9.52
CA GLU A 100 -17.34 30.38 -8.82
C GLU A 100 -17.02 29.10 -9.61
N ALA A 101 -17.24 29.11 -10.92
CA ALA A 101 -16.90 27.99 -11.80
C ALA A 101 -15.38 27.70 -11.80
N CYS A 102 -14.55 28.75 -11.79
CA CYS A 102 -13.10 28.62 -11.68
C CYS A 102 -12.65 28.02 -10.32
N GLU A 103 -13.28 28.44 -9.22
CA GLU A 103 -13.00 27.87 -7.89
C GLU A 103 -13.41 26.40 -7.79
N ALA A 104 -14.60 26.05 -8.29
CA ALA A 104 -15.06 24.67 -8.35
C ALA A 104 -14.13 23.79 -9.19
N CYS A 105 -13.69 24.29 -10.35
CA CYS A 105 -12.75 23.61 -11.22
C CYS A 105 -11.41 23.33 -10.52
N LYS A 106 -10.84 24.33 -9.84
CA LYS A 106 -9.61 24.19 -9.07
C LYS A 106 -9.75 23.13 -7.96
N THR A 107 -10.79 23.22 -7.14
CA THR A 107 -11.00 22.30 -6.01
C THR A 107 -11.17 20.87 -6.50
N HIS A 108 -11.91 20.67 -7.58
CA HIS A 108 -12.04 19.37 -8.24
C HIS A 108 -10.68 18.82 -8.70
N PHE A 109 -9.86 19.63 -9.37
CA PHE A 109 -8.53 19.19 -9.81
C PHE A 109 -7.59 18.88 -8.66
N GLN A 110 -7.61 19.68 -7.58
CA GLN A 110 -6.80 19.41 -6.39
C GLN A 110 -7.20 18.09 -5.72
N HIS A 111 -8.49 17.80 -5.66
CA HIS A 111 -8.98 16.52 -5.15
C HIS A 111 -8.52 15.36 -6.02
N LEU A 112 -8.64 15.48 -7.34
CA LEU A 112 -8.20 14.47 -8.29
C LEU A 112 -6.69 14.22 -8.20
N MET A 113 -5.87 15.27 -8.13
CA MET A 113 -4.42 15.14 -7.96
C MET A 113 -4.04 14.42 -6.67
N LYS A 114 -4.66 14.79 -5.54
CA LYS A 114 -4.45 14.11 -4.26
C LYS A 114 -4.88 12.64 -4.30
N SER A 115 -5.97 12.34 -5.01
CA SER A 115 -6.43 10.96 -5.22
C SER A 115 -5.41 10.14 -6.00
N ILE A 116 -4.88 10.67 -7.10
CA ILE A 116 -3.87 9.99 -7.93
C ILE A 116 -2.58 9.78 -7.13
N GLU A 117 -2.10 10.79 -6.40
CA GLU A 117 -0.91 10.65 -5.55
C GLU A 117 -1.08 9.60 -4.44
N ASN A 118 -2.29 9.50 -3.88
CA ASN A 118 -2.60 8.49 -2.89
C ASN A 118 -2.64 7.09 -3.52
N GLU A 119 -3.26 6.95 -4.70
CA GLU A 119 -3.31 5.70 -5.44
C GLU A 119 -1.90 5.21 -5.82
N ASP A 120 -1.01 6.10 -6.26
CA ASP A 120 0.39 5.77 -6.57
C ASP A 120 1.17 5.30 -5.32
N LYS A 121 0.93 5.93 -4.17
CA LYS A 121 1.53 5.52 -2.89
C LYS A 121 1.01 4.16 -2.46
N GLU A 122 -0.30 3.95 -2.52
CA GLU A 122 -0.94 2.68 -2.20
C GLU A 122 -0.46 1.56 -3.13
N GLU A 123 -0.30 1.85 -4.42
CA GLU A 123 0.23 0.91 -5.42
C GLU A 123 1.68 0.51 -5.10
N THR A 124 2.51 1.49 -4.69
CA THR A 124 3.90 1.23 -4.28
C THR A 124 3.96 0.33 -3.05
N VAL A 125 3.13 0.61 -2.04
CA VAL A 125 3.02 -0.19 -0.83
C VAL A 125 2.51 -1.60 -1.13
N ALA A 126 1.49 -1.74 -1.97
CA ALA A 126 0.96 -3.03 -2.40
C ALA A 126 2.02 -3.88 -3.12
N LYS A 127 2.78 -3.29 -4.05
CA LYS A 127 3.89 -3.96 -4.75
C LYS A 127 5.02 -4.40 -3.81
N MET A 128 5.33 -3.57 -2.81
CA MET A 128 6.32 -3.92 -1.78
C MET A 128 5.86 -5.15 -1.00
N TYR A 129 4.62 -5.18 -0.50
CA TYR A 129 4.09 -6.33 0.23
C TYR A 129 4.02 -7.60 -0.64
N ILE A 130 3.59 -7.49 -1.90
CA ILE A 130 3.61 -8.61 -2.85
C ILE A 130 5.03 -9.17 -2.99
N SER A 131 6.04 -8.31 -3.03
CA SER A 131 7.43 -8.72 -3.17
C SER A 131 7.95 -9.44 -1.91
N GLU A 132 7.60 -8.94 -0.72
CA GLU A 132 7.90 -9.61 0.55
C GLU A 132 7.22 -10.98 0.63
N LEU A 133 5.94 -11.08 0.30
CA LEU A 133 5.20 -12.35 0.28
C LEU A 133 5.82 -13.35 -0.71
N LYS A 134 6.16 -12.90 -1.92
CA LYS A 134 6.83 -13.75 -2.92
C LYS A 134 8.20 -14.25 -2.46
N ASN A 135 8.95 -13.43 -1.72
CA ASN A 135 10.24 -13.85 -1.15
C ASN A 135 10.06 -14.98 -0.12
N ILE A 136 9.08 -14.83 0.79
CA ILE A 136 8.75 -15.86 1.77
C ILE A 136 8.27 -17.13 1.06
N ARG A 137 7.39 -16.99 0.05
CA ARG A 137 6.91 -18.12 -0.75
C ARG A 137 8.05 -18.91 -1.41
N LEU A 138 9.01 -18.20 -2.01
CA LEU A 138 10.17 -18.84 -2.65
C LEU A 138 10.98 -19.67 -1.65
N ARG A 139 11.30 -19.11 -0.48
CA ARG A 139 12.04 -19.81 0.58
C ARG A 139 11.25 -21.01 1.12
N LEU A 140 9.94 -20.87 1.25
CA LEU A 140 9.05 -21.96 1.65
C LEU A 140 9.02 -23.09 0.61
N GLU A 141 9.00 -22.76 -0.68
CA GLU A 141 9.08 -23.70 -1.80
C GLU A 141 10.41 -24.47 -1.81
N GLU A 142 11.51 -23.80 -1.51
CA GLU A 142 12.81 -24.47 -1.37
C GLU A 142 12.81 -25.45 -0.18
N CYS A 143 12.23 -25.07 0.96
CA CYS A 143 12.05 -25.96 2.11
C CYS A 143 11.19 -27.17 1.75
N GLU A 144 10.07 -26.96 1.07
CA GLU A 144 9.15 -28.00 0.59
C GLU A 144 9.86 -28.97 -0.37
N GLN A 145 10.61 -28.46 -1.35
CA GLN A 145 11.37 -29.30 -2.28
C GLN A 145 12.43 -30.16 -1.57
N ARG A 146 13.17 -29.59 -0.62
CA ARG A 146 14.14 -30.35 0.20
C ARG A 146 13.44 -31.42 1.03
N LEU A 147 12.31 -31.09 1.63
CA LEU A 147 11.49 -32.00 2.43
C LEU A 147 10.99 -33.18 1.58
N VAL A 148 10.38 -32.91 0.42
CA VAL A 148 9.86 -33.94 -0.48
C VAL A 148 10.98 -34.87 -0.96
N LYS A 149 12.14 -34.33 -1.35
CA LYS A 149 13.31 -35.14 -1.74
C LYS A 149 13.76 -36.08 -0.61
N ARG A 150 13.81 -35.59 0.63
CA ARG A 150 14.15 -36.43 1.79
C ARG A 150 13.10 -37.49 2.10
N ILE A 151 11.81 -37.17 1.95
CA ILE A 151 10.71 -38.14 2.12
C ILE A 151 10.83 -39.30 1.12
N GLN A 152 11.21 -38.99 -0.13
CA GLN A 152 11.34 -39.96 -1.21
C GLN A 152 12.65 -40.78 -1.16
N SER A 153 13.67 -40.29 -0.44
CA SER A 153 14.94 -41.00 -0.30
C SER A 153 14.80 -42.23 0.60
N PRO A 154 15.09 -43.45 0.09
CA PRO A 154 15.12 -44.66 0.91
C PRO A 154 16.22 -44.58 1.97
N ALA A 155 16.06 -45.30 3.08
CA ALA A 155 17.15 -45.50 4.04
C ALA A 155 18.28 -46.29 3.35
N SER A 156 19.53 -45.87 3.57
CA SER A 156 20.69 -46.49 2.91
C SER A 156 20.87 -47.94 3.40
N SER A 157 20.96 -48.91 2.48
CA SER A 157 20.90 -50.36 2.79
C SER A 157 22.21 -50.97 3.32
N ARG A 158 22.99 -50.22 4.10
CA ARG A 158 24.32 -50.65 4.54
C ARG A 158 24.31 -51.03 6.01
N THR A 159 23.98 -52.29 6.34
CA THR A 159 24.08 -52.84 7.71
C THR A 159 23.20 -52.18 8.79
N ASP A 160 22.84 -52.94 9.83
CA ASP A 160 21.93 -52.45 10.89
C ASP A 160 22.51 -51.30 11.71
N LYS A 161 23.84 -51.24 11.88
CA LYS A 161 24.51 -50.14 12.59
C LYS A 161 24.41 -48.82 11.84
N ASP A 162 24.56 -48.82 10.50
CA ASP A 162 24.45 -47.57 9.74
C ASP A 162 23.00 -47.10 9.66
N ALA A 163 22.01 -48.00 9.75
CA ALA A 163 20.59 -47.64 9.73
C ALA A 163 20.17 -46.77 10.93
N ARG A 164 20.68 -47.05 12.14
CA ARG A 164 20.40 -46.22 13.33
C ARG A 164 21.05 -44.84 13.23
N GLN A 165 22.29 -44.79 12.77
CA GLN A 165 23.01 -43.54 12.61
C GLN A 165 22.40 -42.67 11.49
N ASP A 166 22.03 -43.27 10.36
CA ASP A 166 21.33 -42.63 9.24
C ASP A 166 20.00 -42.03 9.71
N ASN A 167 19.19 -42.79 10.45
CA ASN A 167 17.91 -42.29 10.95
C ASN A 167 18.07 -41.15 11.98
N ALA A 168 19.06 -41.24 12.88
CA ALA A 168 19.37 -40.17 13.82
C ALA A 168 19.79 -38.87 13.10
N LEU A 169 20.61 -38.98 12.04
CA LEU A 169 20.99 -37.84 11.21
C LEU A 169 19.77 -37.22 10.51
N ARG A 170 18.89 -38.05 9.92
CA ARG A 170 17.65 -37.58 9.28
C ARG A 170 16.72 -36.86 10.26
N ILE A 171 16.63 -37.33 11.52
CA ILE A 171 15.87 -36.65 12.57
C ILE A 171 16.46 -35.27 12.84
N ALA A 172 17.77 -35.18 13.08
CA ALA A 172 18.42 -33.91 13.38
C ALA A 172 18.28 -32.89 12.23
N GLU A 173 18.44 -33.33 10.98
CA GLU A 173 18.22 -32.48 9.79
C GLU A 173 16.77 -32.01 9.67
N GLN A 174 15.82 -32.87 10.04
CA GLN A 174 14.39 -32.54 9.98
C GLN A 174 13.98 -31.60 11.12
N GLU A 175 14.55 -31.74 12.31
CA GLU A 175 14.36 -30.81 13.43
C GLU A 175 14.88 -29.41 13.07
N ARG A 176 16.07 -29.33 12.46
CA ARG A 176 16.58 -28.06 11.91
C ARG A 176 15.63 -27.44 10.86
N THR A 177 15.03 -28.27 10.02
CA THR A 177 14.06 -27.78 9.02
C THR A 177 12.78 -27.26 9.68
N GLN A 178 12.36 -27.83 10.82
CA GLN A 178 11.23 -27.29 11.58
C GLN A 178 11.55 -25.91 12.17
N GLU A 179 12.77 -25.69 12.64
CA GLU A 179 13.23 -24.37 13.10
C GLU A 179 13.18 -23.34 11.96
N ASP A 180 13.71 -23.69 10.78
CA ASP A 180 13.66 -22.83 9.59
C ASP A 180 12.21 -22.47 9.19
N LEU A 181 11.29 -23.45 9.25
CA LEU A 181 9.87 -23.24 8.95
C LEU A 181 9.18 -22.38 10.01
N GLN A 182 9.54 -22.52 11.28
CA GLN A 182 9.00 -21.70 12.37
C GLN A 182 9.46 -20.24 12.24
N GLN A 183 10.71 -20.02 11.82
CA GLN A 183 11.21 -18.69 11.51
C GLN A 183 10.44 -18.09 10.33
N LEU A 184 10.28 -18.82 9.22
CA LEU A 184 9.51 -18.37 8.05
C LEU A 184 8.06 -18.02 8.41
N ARG A 185 7.42 -18.82 9.28
CA ARG A 185 6.07 -18.53 9.77
C ARG A 185 6.02 -17.23 10.57
N SER A 186 7.00 -17.00 11.43
CA SER A 186 7.09 -15.76 12.22
C SER A 186 7.30 -14.53 11.32
N GLU A 187 8.15 -14.64 10.30
CA GLU A 187 8.35 -13.60 9.28
C GLU A 187 7.06 -13.33 8.50
N PHE A 188 6.35 -14.39 8.12
CA PHE A 188 5.05 -14.30 7.46
C PHE A 188 4.00 -13.61 8.33
N ASP A 189 3.88 -13.94 9.61
CA ASP A 189 2.89 -13.35 10.51
C ASP A 189 3.06 -11.82 10.61
N VAL A 190 4.31 -11.34 10.63
CA VAL A 190 4.62 -9.90 10.61
C VAL A 190 4.16 -9.24 9.31
N VAL A 191 4.47 -9.83 8.15
CA VAL A 191 4.08 -9.29 6.83
C VAL A 191 2.56 -9.38 6.66
N SER A 192 1.94 -10.49 7.06
CA SER A 192 0.49 -10.72 7.02
C SER A 192 -0.27 -9.68 7.84
N THR A 193 0.21 -9.35 9.04
CA THR A 193 -0.37 -8.29 9.87
C THR A 193 -0.33 -6.92 9.18
N LYS A 194 0.80 -6.58 8.54
CA LYS A 194 0.94 -5.34 7.75
C LYS A 194 0.03 -5.34 6.51
N CYS A 195 -0.08 -6.47 5.82
CA CYS A 195 -0.97 -6.60 4.68
C CYS A 195 -2.42 -6.41 5.09
N ASN A 196 -2.87 -7.06 6.18
CA ASN A 196 -4.24 -6.93 6.67
C ASN A 196 -4.54 -5.49 7.11
N SER A 197 -3.63 -4.83 7.83
CA SER A 197 -3.85 -3.43 8.24
C SER A 197 -3.96 -2.47 7.06
N PHE A 198 -3.16 -2.68 6.01
CA PHE A 198 -3.28 -1.96 4.74
C PHE A 198 -4.61 -2.27 4.03
N LEU A 199 -5.00 -3.55 3.92
CA LEU A 199 -6.23 -3.96 3.25
C LEU A 199 -7.50 -3.48 3.97
N HIS A 200 -7.47 -3.30 5.28
CA HIS A 200 -8.56 -2.73 6.07
C HIS A 200 -8.82 -1.24 5.76
N GLN A 201 -7.82 -0.52 5.25
CA GLN A 201 -7.97 0.89 4.85
C GLN A 201 -8.70 1.04 3.51
N SER A 202 -9.14 -0.06 2.89
CA SER A 202 -9.79 -0.08 1.57
C SER A 202 -8.98 0.65 0.48
N PRO A 203 -7.71 0.27 0.26
CA PRO A 203 -6.86 0.87 -0.75
C PRO A 203 -7.44 0.66 -2.15
N SER A 204 -7.27 1.65 -3.02
CA SER A 204 -7.79 1.68 -4.39
C SER A 204 -6.75 1.24 -5.43
N GLY A 205 -5.50 0.99 -5.01
CA GLY A 205 -4.42 0.58 -5.90
C GLY A 205 -4.72 -0.69 -6.73
N SER A 206 -4.28 -0.69 -7.98
CA SER A 206 -4.51 -1.77 -8.95
C SER A 206 -3.97 -3.14 -8.51
N SER A 207 -2.90 -3.17 -7.70
CA SER A 207 -2.27 -4.39 -7.22
C SER A 207 -2.96 -5.03 -6.01
N VAL A 208 -3.99 -4.39 -5.43
CA VAL A 208 -4.68 -4.87 -4.21
C VAL A 208 -5.30 -6.27 -4.36
N PRO A 209 -5.98 -6.64 -5.47
CA PRO A 209 -6.49 -7.99 -5.65
C PRO A 209 -5.38 -9.05 -5.70
N SER A 210 -4.27 -8.73 -6.37
CA SER A 210 -3.10 -9.60 -6.45
C SER A 210 -2.46 -9.80 -5.07
N LEU A 211 -2.37 -8.74 -4.26
CA LEU A 211 -1.91 -8.82 -2.87
C LEU A 211 -2.77 -9.76 -2.03
N ARG A 212 -4.11 -9.64 -2.12
CA ARG A 212 -5.05 -10.54 -1.42
C ARG A 212 -4.86 -12.00 -1.85
N SER A 213 -4.74 -12.24 -3.15
CA SER A 213 -4.54 -13.59 -3.69
C SER A 213 -3.22 -14.21 -3.21
N GLU A 214 -2.12 -13.45 -3.26
CA GLU A 214 -0.81 -13.92 -2.83
C GLU A 214 -0.79 -14.21 -1.32
N LEU A 215 -1.41 -13.34 -0.51
CA LEU A 215 -1.53 -13.54 0.93
C LEU A 215 -2.28 -14.83 1.27
N ASN A 216 -3.46 -15.04 0.68
CA ASN A 216 -4.28 -16.23 0.94
C ASN A 216 -3.56 -17.52 0.50
N LEU A 217 -2.94 -17.51 -0.68
CA LEU A 217 -2.16 -18.64 -1.17
C LEU A 217 -1.02 -18.99 -0.20
N LEU A 218 -0.34 -17.99 0.33
CA LEU A 218 0.78 -18.22 1.23
C LEU A 218 0.35 -18.72 2.62
N VAL A 219 -0.82 -18.29 3.13
CA VAL A 219 -1.43 -18.88 4.35
C VAL A 219 -1.58 -20.39 4.17
N GLU A 220 -2.29 -20.81 3.11
CA GLU A 220 -2.54 -22.23 2.86
C GLU A 220 -1.25 -23.03 2.68
N LYS A 221 -0.27 -22.44 1.98
CA LYS A 221 1.00 -23.10 1.71
C LYS A 221 1.86 -23.28 2.97
N ILE A 222 1.91 -22.29 3.87
CA ILE A 222 2.64 -22.41 5.13
C ILE A 222 2.05 -23.54 5.98
N ASP A 223 0.72 -23.58 6.10
CA ASP A 223 0.04 -24.63 6.86
C ASP A 223 0.29 -26.02 6.26
N HIS A 224 0.25 -26.13 4.92
CA HIS A 224 0.54 -27.38 4.22
C HIS A 224 1.96 -27.90 4.48
N VAL A 225 2.98 -27.06 4.25
CA VAL A 225 4.39 -27.45 4.39
C VAL A 225 4.73 -27.76 5.84
N TYR A 226 4.17 -27.00 6.80
CA TYR A 226 4.36 -27.26 8.22
C TYR A 226 3.72 -28.58 8.65
N GLY A 227 2.50 -28.88 8.16
CA GLY A 227 1.83 -30.15 8.37
C GLY A 227 2.63 -31.33 7.83
N LEU A 228 3.10 -31.24 6.58
CA LEU A 228 3.94 -32.27 5.96
C LEU A 228 5.25 -32.50 6.74
N SER A 229 5.90 -31.42 7.16
CA SER A 229 7.14 -31.47 7.95
C SER A 229 6.94 -32.19 9.29
N THR A 230 5.84 -31.90 9.97
CA THR A 230 5.47 -32.52 11.25
C THR A 230 5.19 -34.01 11.10
N VAL A 231 4.40 -34.39 10.10
CA VAL A 231 4.09 -35.81 9.83
C VAL A 231 5.35 -36.58 9.49
N TYR A 232 6.25 -36.00 8.69
CA TYR A 232 7.50 -36.66 8.33
C TYR A 232 8.44 -36.82 9.53
N LEU A 233 8.55 -35.81 10.42
CA LEU A 233 9.34 -35.96 11.65
C LEU A 233 8.79 -37.07 12.54
N ASN A 234 7.47 -37.15 12.70
CA ASN A 234 6.82 -38.22 13.46
C ASN A 234 7.10 -39.60 12.85
N LYS A 235 7.11 -39.71 11.52
CA LYS A 235 7.50 -40.93 10.81
C LYS A 235 8.94 -41.32 11.17
N LEU A 236 9.90 -40.40 11.11
CA LEU A 236 11.31 -40.67 11.44
C LEU A 236 11.49 -41.10 12.90
N LYS A 237 10.80 -40.44 13.84
CA LYS A 237 10.81 -40.80 15.27
C LYS A 237 10.21 -42.18 15.52
N THR A 238 9.17 -42.56 14.76
CA THR A 238 8.60 -43.90 14.83
C THR A 238 9.57 -44.96 14.29
N ILE A 239 10.22 -44.68 13.15
CA ILE A 239 11.26 -45.54 12.58
C ILE A 239 12.42 -45.72 13.57
N ASP A 240 12.82 -44.67 14.29
CA ASP A 240 13.89 -44.76 15.31
C ASP A 240 13.58 -45.79 16.40
N VAL A 241 12.35 -45.78 16.91
CA VAL A 241 11.89 -46.74 17.91
C VAL A 241 11.92 -48.17 17.35
N ILE A 242 11.45 -48.35 16.11
CA ILE A 242 11.45 -49.66 15.45
C ILE A 242 12.87 -50.17 15.22
N VAL A 243 13.78 -49.34 14.70
CA VAL A 243 15.18 -49.71 14.45
C VAL A 243 15.86 -50.12 15.75
N ARG A 244 15.66 -49.38 16.85
CA ARG A 244 16.17 -49.77 18.17
C ARG A 244 15.63 -51.11 18.63
N SER A 245 14.32 -51.33 18.53
CA SER A 245 13.69 -52.59 18.91
C SER A 245 14.19 -53.79 18.09
N ILE A 246 14.43 -53.61 16.79
CA ILE A 246 14.95 -54.67 15.91
C ILE A 246 16.39 -55.02 16.31
N GLN A 247 17.24 -54.02 16.54
CA GLN A 247 18.62 -54.25 16.98
C GLN A 247 18.69 -54.97 18.34
N ASP A 248 17.85 -54.58 19.29
CA ASP A 248 17.79 -55.22 20.61
C ASP A 248 17.34 -56.69 20.48
N ALA A 249 16.34 -56.96 19.64
CA ALA A 249 15.87 -58.32 19.35
C ALA A 249 16.95 -59.16 18.63
N GLU A 250 17.68 -58.58 17.68
CA GLU A 250 18.76 -59.24 16.96
C GLU A 250 19.91 -59.64 17.90
N LEU A 251 20.28 -58.77 18.84
CA LEU A 251 21.28 -59.10 19.87
C LEU A 251 20.83 -60.25 20.78
N LEU A 252 19.54 -60.26 21.15
CA LEU A 252 18.96 -61.34 21.95
C LEU A 252 19.01 -62.67 21.19
N VAL A 253 18.59 -62.69 19.93
CA VAL A 253 18.62 -63.87 19.06
C VAL A 253 20.05 -64.38 18.89
N LYS A 254 21.01 -63.51 18.57
CA LYS A 254 22.43 -63.89 18.50
C LYS A 254 22.94 -64.51 19.81
N GLY A 255 22.49 -63.98 20.95
CA GLY A 255 22.80 -64.56 22.26
C GLY A 255 22.28 -66.00 22.42
N TYR A 256 21.06 -66.27 21.97
CA TYR A 256 20.49 -67.62 21.98
C TYR A 256 21.14 -68.54 20.95
N GLU A 257 21.41 -68.06 19.74
CA GLU A 257 22.11 -68.82 18.68
C GLU A 257 23.49 -69.26 19.14
N ILE A 258 24.25 -68.37 19.81
CA ILE A 258 25.56 -68.71 20.37
C ILE A 258 25.43 -69.80 21.43
N LYS A 259 24.48 -69.67 22.36
CA LYS A 259 24.26 -70.70 23.40
C LYS A 259 23.91 -72.05 22.79
N LEU A 260 22.98 -72.07 21.83
CA LEU A 260 22.56 -73.29 21.13
C LEU A 260 23.72 -73.92 20.33
N SER A 261 24.59 -73.09 19.74
CA SER A 261 25.77 -73.57 19.01
C SER A 261 26.86 -74.17 19.91
N GLN A 262 26.84 -73.84 21.21
CA GLN A 262 27.79 -74.31 22.21
C GLN A 262 27.30 -75.56 22.97
N GLU A 263 26.02 -75.93 22.84
CA GLU A 263 25.50 -77.18 23.39
C GLU A 263 26.09 -78.39 22.62
N GLU A 264 26.71 -79.32 23.34
CA GLU A 264 27.19 -80.59 22.78
C GLU A 264 26.02 -81.49 22.34
N ALA A 265 26.22 -82.27 21.27
CA ALA A 265 25.22 -83.22 20.81
C ALA A 265 24.99 -84.34 21.84
N VAL A 266 23.70 -84.60 22.12
CA VAL A 266 23.09 -85.66 22.96
C VAL A 266 24.02 -86.25 24.04
N PRO A 267 23.82 -85.90 25.33
CA PRO A 267 24.60 -86.51 26.41
C PRO A 267 24.43 -88.03 26.42
N ALA A 268 25.53 -88.77 26.45
CA ALA A 268 25.55 -90.24 26.44
C ALA A 268 25.04 -90.87 27.76
N ASP A 269 24.88 -90.06 28.80
CA ASP A 269 24.45 -90.50 30.13
C ASP A 269 23.03 -90.02 30.44
N LEU A 270 22.16 -90.95 30.86
CA LEU A 270 20.75 -90.69 31.18
C LEU A 270 20.59 -89.74 32.38
N SER A 271 21.57 -89.70 33.29
CA SER A 271 21.58 -88.76 34.43
C SER A 271 21.76 -87.30 34.01
N ALA A 272 22.37 -87.05 32.85
CA ALA A 272 22.61 -85.70 32.33
C ALA A 272 21.42 -85.14 31.51
N LEU A 273 20.38 -85.95 31.28
CA LEU A 273 19.14 -85.56 30.59
C LEU A 273 18.09 -84.92 31.52
N GLU A 274 18.25 -85.08 32.85
CA GLU A 274 17.29 -84.61 33.87
C GLU A 274 17.77 -83.41 34.71
N SER A 275 18.99 -82.89 34.47
CA SER A 275 19.54 -81.67 35.11
C SER A 275 19.56 -80.49 34.16
#